data_AF-A0A2W1LR29-F1
#
_entry.id   AF-A0A2W1LR29-F1
#
_cell.length_a   1.000
_cell.length_b   1.000
_cell.length_c   1.000
_cell.angle_alpha   90.00
_cell.angle_beta   90.00
_cell.angle_gamma   90.00
#
_symmetry.space_group_name_H-M   'P 1'
#
loop_
_entity.id
_entity.type
_entity.pdbx_description
1 polymer ?
#
loop_
_entity_poly.entity_id
_entity_poly.type
_entity_poly.pdbx_seq_one_letter_code
_entity_poly.pdbx_strand_id
1 'polypeptide(L)'
;MAVTVREYKNVRRNCLNKYMEVCSMRYERIPTEEPIRHLWNRLDVLASVTGATTFIKRRAEEQGIQLEDDILEEKSRGLAFCIRSAREYFNTKIEGNITSASLAYYYGTFSLLKALLITKIENPLSLKSIEEYTKYGHGLKSYVNEGVFPESEYIIILTNGFFAKFLSIFGYVVRDIGISTRYNTFSDLVNGADAQKIISFKDLVSRIPEISGMFIELFNEQPRYLAYNALNHPDHPEIEVKFQKNSEYIAFEDVYDILGWDDSISLCNYDEYGEQGIKTITKIDKNLIVNKQTHSSVLSQTCYVKPLHGINDVLLLDFMLLYHISIWVRYRPALWRELIDGEHDKYRSLITNFMIAVERVVPNLVLDRLYNKRHLFAGFSYWS
;
A
#
# COMPACT_ATOMS: atom_id res chain seq x y z
N MET A 1 13.60 2.74 33.42
CA MET A 1 12.96 1.83 32.45
C MET A 1 13.98 1.51 31.36
N ALA A 2 14.70 0.40 31.51
CA ALA A 2 15.72 -0.04 30.58
C ALA A 2 15.10 -1.04 29.61
N VAL A 3 14.62 -0.56 28.47
CA VAL A 3 14.32 -1.41 27.31
C VAL A 3 15.68 -1.89 26.81
N THR A 4 15.95 -3.18 26.99
CA THR A 4 17.29 -3.73 26.79
C THR A 4 17.67 -3.70 25.31
N VAL A 5 18.92 -3.32 25.04
CA VAL A 5 19.62 -3.29 23.73
C VAL A 5 19.43 -4.56 22.88
N ARG A 6 18.96 -5.66 23.50
CA ARG A 6 18.65 -6.94 22.87
C ARG A 6 17.35 -6.91 22.03
N GLU A 7 16.34 -6.15 22.43
CA GLU A 7 15.09 -6.01 21.66
C GLU A 7 15.30 -5.16 20.40
N TYR A 8 16.10 -4.09 20.49
CA TYR A 8 16.51 -3.29 19.35
C TYR A 8 17.29 -4.10 18.31
N LYS A 9 18.18 -5.02 18.76
CA LYS A 9 18.93 -5.90 17.86
C LYS A 9 18.05 -6.92 17.14
N ASN A 10 16.96 -7.40 17.74
CA ASN A 10 16.05 -8.36 17.12
C ASN A 10 15.12 -7.70 16.08
N VAL A 11 14.63 -6.47 16.35
CA VAL A 11 13.92 -5.67 15.34
C VAL A 11 14.85 -5.36 14.15
N ARG A 12 16.11 -4.99 14.43
CA ARG A 12 17.12 -4.74 13.38
C ARG A 12 17.41 -5.97 12.52
N ARG A 13 17.42 -7.18 13.11
CA ARG A 13 17.66 -8.44 12.37
C ARG A 13 16.50 -8.81 11.45
N ASN A 14 15.26 -8.61 11.91
CA ASN A 14 14.07 -8.81 11.08
C ASN A 14 13.95 -7.77 9.96
N CYS A 15 14.35 -6.52 10.22
CA CYS A 15 14.49 -5.50 9.18
C CYS A 15 15.62 -5.81 8.19
N LEU A 16 16.80 -6.25 8.64
CA LEU A 16 17.94 -6.60 7.77
C LEU A 16 17.63 -7.76 6.82
N ASN A 17 16.87 -8.77 7.26
CA ASN A 17 16.40 -9.83 6.36
C ASN A 17 15.43 -9.28 5.30
N LYS A 18 14.62 -8.27 5.65
CA LYS A 18 13.76 -7.54 4.70
C LYS A 18 14.57 -6.70 3.69
N TYR A 19 15.72 -6.14 4.07
CA TYR A 19 16.61 -5.39 3.16
C TYR A 19 17.39 -6.29 2.19
N MET A 20 17.79 -7.49 2.61
CA MET A 20 18.45 -8.44 1.73
C MET A 20 17.51 -9.01 0.66
N GLU A 21 16.19 -9.05 0.89
CA GLU A 21 15.21 -9.43 -0.13
C GLU A 21 14.98 -8.34 -1.20
N VAL A 22 15.15 -7.06 -0.88
CA VAL A 22 14.86 -5.95 -1.82
C VAL A 22 16.02 -5.69 -2.79
N CYS A 23 17.28 -5.93 -2.38
CA CYS A 23 18.45 -5.73 -3.26
C CYS A 23 18.72 -6.88 -4.25
N SER A 24 17.93 -7.97 -4.25
CA SER A 24 18.03 -9.03 -5.27
C SER A 24 16.68 -9.56 -5.74
N MET A 25 15.61 -8.75 -5.69
CA MET A 25 14.34 -9.17 -6.27
C MET A 25 14.53 -9.32 -7.79
N ARG A 26 14.31 -10.53 -8.30
CA ARG A 26 14.42 -10.79 -9.75
C ARG A 26 13.47 -9.85 -10.50
N TYR A 27 13.89 -9.36 -11.66
CA TYR A 27 13.09 -8.46 -12.49
C TYR A 27 12.68 -9.18 -13.78
N GLU A 28 11.42 -9.04 -14.20
CA GLU A 28 10.92 -9.51 -15.49
C GLU A 28 10.20 -8.39 -16.21
N ARG A 29 10.67 -8.05 -17.41
CA ARG A 29 9.91 -7.23 -18.36
C ARG A 29 9.12 -8.15 -19.27
N ILE A 30 7.81 -7.90 -19.35
CA ILE A 30 6.87 -8.62 -20.20
C ILE A 30 6.32 -7.60 -21.21
N PRO A 31 6.85 -7.56 -22.44
CA PRO A 31 6.35 -6.66 -23.46
C PRO A 31 4.92 -7.04 -23.84
N THR A 32 3.99 -6.09 -23.74
CA THR A 32 2.58 -6.31 -24.08
C THR A 32 1.83 -5.00 -24.24
N GLU A 33 0.86 -4.98 -25.17
CA GLU A 33 -0.12 -3.91 -25.34
C GLU A 33 -1.39 -4.15 -24.51
N GLU A 34 -1.54 -5.34 -23.90
CA GLU A 34 -2.66 -5.71 -23.02
C GLU A 34 -2.16 -6.04 -21.58
N PRO A 35 -1.59 -5.06 -20.86
CA PRO A 35 -0.89 -5.32 -19.60
C PRO A 35 -1.78 -5.91 -18.51
N ILE A 36 -3.03 -5.44 -18.37
CA ILE A 36 -3.98 -5.96 -17.38
C ILE A 36 -4.34 -7.42 -17.68
N ARG A 37 -4.60 -7.75 -18.96
CA ARG A 37 -4.94 -9.11 -19.37
C ARG A 37 -3.78 -10.08 -19.12
N HIS A 38 -2.56 -9.70 -19.52
CA HIS A 38 -1.38 -10.55 -19.33
C HIS A 38 -1.01 -10.72 -17.86
N LEU A 39 -1.19 -9.68 -17.04
CA LEU A 39 -1.07 -9.75 -15.59
C LEU A 39 -2.02 -10.82 -15.01
N TRP A 40 -3.30 -10.76 -15.36
CA TRP A 40 -4.28 -11.73 -14.86
C TRP A 40 -4.04 -13.15 -15.40
N ASN A 41 -3.56 -13.31 -16.64
CA ASN A 41 -3.17 -14.62 -17.15
C ASN A 41 -2.04 -15.26 -16.33
N ARG A 42 -1.12 -14.47 -15.76
CA ARG A 42 -0.08 -14.97 -14.85
C ARG A 42 -0.66 -15.41 -13.51
N LEU A 43 -1.59 -14.64 -12.97
CA LEU A 43 -2.30 -15.01 -11.74
C LEU A 43 -3.17 -16.27 -11.95
N ASP A 44 -3.79 -16.45 -13.11
CA ASP A 44 -4.65 -17.59 -13.44
C ASP A 44 -3.98 -18.96 -13.32
N VAL A 45 -2.67 -19.03 -13.49
CA VAL A 45 -1.92 -20.25 -13.21
C VAL A 45 -2.21 -20.74 -11.79
N LEU A 46 -2.27 -19.80 -10.84
CA LEU A 46 -2.58 -20.03 -9.42
C LEU A 46 -4.08 -20.17 -9.15
N ALA A 47 -4.96 -19.86 -10.10
CA ALA A 47 -6.41 -20.02 -9.99
C ALA A 47 -6.87 -21.48 -10.17
N SER A 48 -5.98 -22.34 -10.68
CA SER A 48 -6.17 -23.79 -10.75
C SER A 48 -5.62 -24.46 -9.49
N VAL A 49 -6.29 -25.49 -8.97
CA VAL A 49 -5.80 -26.23 -7.79
C VAL A 49 -4.45 -26.88 -8.10
N THR A 50 -4.29 -27.47 -9.29
CA THR A 50 -3.02 -28.08 -9.72
C THR A 50 -1.88 -27.06 -9.78
N GLY A 51 -2.11 -25.87 -10.37
CA GLY A 51 -1.10 -24.83 -10.44
C GLY A 51 -0.77 -24.24 -9.07
N ALA A 52 -1.77 -24.06 -8.21
CA ALA A 52 -1.58 -23.67 -6.81
C ALA A 52 -0.78 -24.72 -6.02
N THR A 53 -1.07 -26.01 -6.18
CA THR A 53 -0.31 -27.10 -5.54
C THR A 53 1.14 -27.08 -5.97
N THR A 54 1.43 -26.99 -7.27
CA THR A 54 2.80 -26.91 -7.78
C THR A 54 3.53 -25.69 -7.22
N PHE A 55 2.85 -24.53 -7.18
CA PHE A 55 3.43 -23.30 -6.64
C PHE A 55 3.75 -23.42 -5.14
N ILE A 56 2.83 -23.96 -4.32
CA ILE A 56 3.02 -24.10 -2.88
C ILE A 56 4.09 -25.13 -2.56
N LYS A 57 4.11 -26.28 -3.25
CA LYS A 57 5.18 -27.28 -3.12
C LYS A 57 6.55 -26.66 -3.39
N ARG A 58 6.70 -25.98 -4.54
CA ARG A 58 7.97 -25.32 -4.90
C ARG A 58 8.38 -24.30 -3.83
N ARG A 59 7.45 -23.49 -3.34
CA ARG A 59 7.75 -22.49 -2.31
C ARG A 59 8.17 -23.13 -0.98
N ALA A 60 7.54 -24.23 -0.59
CA ALA A 60 7.89 -24.98 0.61
C ALA A 60 9.29 -25.61 0.47
N GLU A 61 9.61 -26.19 -0.69
CA GLU A 61 10.93 -26.72 -1.04
C GLU A 61 12.01 -25.63 -0.99
N GLU A 62 11.76 -24.45 -1.59
CA GLU A 62 12.66 -23.28 -1.57
C GLU A 62 12.95 -22.79 -0.14
N GLN A 63 12.00 -22.97 0.78
CA GLN A 63 12.14 -22.60 2.19
C GLN A 63 12.63 -23.75 3.08
N GLY A 64 12.84 -24.95 2.52
CA GLY A 64 13.24 -26.14 3.28
C GLY A 64 12.19 -26.64 4.27
N ILE A 65 10.90 -26.35 4.02
CA ILE A 65 9.78 -26.75 4.88
C ILE A 65 9.06 -27.94 4.24
N GLN A 66 8.85 -29.00 5.02
CA GLN A 66 7.97 -30.10 4.63
C GLN A 66 6.54 -29.79 5.07
N LEU A 67 5.60 -29.85 4.13
CA LEU A 67 4.18 -29.71 4.39
C LEU A 67 3.51 -31.09 4.42
N GLU A 68 2.61 -31.27 5.38
CA GLU A 68 1.67 -32.41 5.37
C GLU A 68 0.72 -32.28 4.16
N ASP A 69 0.30 -33.42 3.60
CA ASP A 69 -0.49 -33.46 2.37
C ASP A 69 -1.85 -32.75 2.50
N ASP A 70 -2.46 -32.81 3.68
CA ASP A 70 -3.72 -32.14 4.01
C ASP A 70 -3.56 -30.61 4.06
N ILE A 71 -2.50 -30.10 4.71
CA ILE A 71 -2.17 -28.67 4.75
C ILE A 71 -1.89 -28.16 3.33
N LEU A 72 -1.12 -28.93 2.56
CA LEU A 72 -0.86 -28.61 1.16
C LEU A 72 -2.16 -28.52 0.37
N GLU A 73 -3.06 -29.49 0.50
CA GLU A 73 -4.34 -29.51 -0.19
C GLU A 73 -5.21 -28.30 0.19
N GLU A 74 -5.36 -28.03 1.49
CA GLU A 74 -6.14 -26.89 2.00
C GLU A 74 -5.58 -25.56 1.50
N LYS A 75 -4.26 -25.35 1.58
CA LYS A 75 -3.63 -24.11 1.08
C LYS A 75 -3.75 -23.99 -0.43
N SER A 76 -3.62 -25.09 -1.18
CA SER A 76 -3.73 -25.08 -2.65
C SER A 76 -5.12 -24.70 -3.11
N ARG A 77 -6.15 -25.32 -2.53
CA ARG A 77 -7.55 -24.97 -2.80
C ARG A 77 -7.83 -23.54 -2.39
N GLY A 78 -7.34 -23.13 -1.22
CA GLY A 78 -7.51 -21.78 -0.70
C GLY A 78 -6.94 -20.71 -1.62
N LEU A 79 -5.69 -20.89 -2.05
CA LEU A 79 -5.04 -20.00 -3.02
C LEU A 79 -5.84 -19.93 -4.32
N ALA A 80 -6.20 -21.09 -4.90
CA ALA A 80 -6.95 -21.14 -6.15
C ALA A 80 -8.28 -20.40 -6.06
N PHE A 81 -9.02 -20.56 -4.96
CA PHE A 81 -10.31 -19.91 -4.78
C PHE A 81 -10.13 -18.39 -4.60
N CYS A 82 -9.14 -17.96 -3.80
CA CYS A 82 -8.85 -16.54 -3.63
C CYS A 82 -8.52 -15.83 -4.95
N ILE A 83 -7.70 -16.45 -5.80
CA ILE A 83 -7.33 -15.86 -7.09
C ILE A 83 -8.53 -15.82 -8.05
N ARG A 84 -9.36 -16.87 -8.10
CA ARG A 84 -10.60 -16.87 -8.91
C ARG A 84 -11.56 -15.77 -8.47
N SER A 85 -11.85 -15.70 -7.17
CA SER A 85 -12.73 -14.65 -6.64
C SER A 85 -12.16 -13.26 -6.91
N ALA A 86 -10.85 -13.07 -6.74
CA ALA A 86 -10.22 -11.80 -7.07
C ALA A 86 -10.45 -11.43 -8.54
N ARG A 87 -10.20 -12.36 -9.47
CA ARG A 87 -10.40 -12.12 -10.91
C ARG A 87 -11.84 -11.77 -11.25
N GLU A 88 -12.82 -12.49 -10.68
CA GLU A 88 -14.24 -12.21 -10.88
C GLU A 88 -14.60 -10.78 -10.46
N TYR A 89 -14.12 -10.34 -9.29
CA TYR A 89 -14.34 -8.97 -8.83
C TYR A 89 -13.68 -7.93 -9.73
N PHE A 90 -12.42 -8.14 -10.11
CA PHE A 90 -11.67 -7.20 -10.95
C PHE A 90 -12.15 -7.16 -12.41
N ASN A 91 -12.95 -8.13 -12.87
CA ASN A 91 -13.62 -8.05 -14.17
C ASN A 91 -14.72 -6.96 -14.23
N THR A 92 -15.12 -6.41 -13.08
CA THR A 92 -16.09 -5.30 -13.04
C THR A 92 -15.45 -4.05 -13.65
N LYS A 93 -16.01 -3.54 -14.75
CA LYS A 93 -15.50 -2.35 -15.43
C LYS A 93 -15.84 -1.08 -14.67
N ILE A 94 -14.89 -0.14 -14.62
CA ILE A 94 -15.05 1.17 -13.97
C ILE A 94 -15.95 2.07 -14.83
N GLU A 95 -15.77 2.05 -16.14
CA GLU A 95 -16.52 2.87 -17.10
C GLU A 95 -18.03 2.63 -16.96
N GLY A 96 -18.77 3.70 -16.66
CA GLY A 96 -20.21 3.66 -16.43
C GLY A 96 -20.66 2.91 -15.15
N ASN A 97 -19.75 2.36 -14.35
CA ASN A 97 -20.10 1.49 -13.22
C ASN A 97 -19.17 1.62 -12.00
N ILE A 98 -18.66 2.83 -11.75
CA ILE A 98 -17.74 3.12 -10.63
C ILE A 98 -18.28 2.68 -9.26
N THR A 99 -19.59 2.77 -9.04
CA THR A 99 -20.25 2.28 -7.81
C THR A 99 -20.02 0.78 -7.60
N SER A 100 -20.30 -0.04 -8.61
CA SER A 100 -20.12 -1.50 -8.51
C SER A 100 -18.64 -1.86 -8.50
N ALA A 101 -17.83 -1.18 -9.32
CA ALA A 101 -16.38 -1.40 -9.37
C ALA A 101 -15.71 -1.10 -8.02
N SER A 102 -16.13 -0.04 -7.33
CA SER A 102 -15.63 0.32 -6.00
C SER A 102 -15.83 -0.80 -4.98
N LEU A 103 -17.02 -1.39 -4.96
CA LEU A 103 -17.31 -2.51 -4.07
C LEU A 103 -16.57 -3.78 -4.50
N ALA A 104 -16.56 -4.06 -5.81
CA ALA A 104 -15.92 -5.24 -6.36
C ALA A 104 -14.41 -5.22 -6.08
N TYR A 105 -13.70 -4.14 -6.40
CA TYR A 105 -12.24 -4.08 -6.23
C TYR A 105 -11.83 -4.13 -4.76
N TYR A 106 -12.64 -3.61 -3.83
CA TYR A 106 -12.41 -3.84 -2.40
C TYR A 106 -12.40 -5.34 -2.08
N TYR A 107 -13.43 -6.09 -2.49
CA TYR A 107 -13.51 -7.53 -2.23
C TYR A 107 -12.52 -8.37 -3.06
N GLY A 108 -12.17 -7.91 -4.25
CA GLY A 108 -11.10 -8.49 -5.06
C GLY A 108 -9.75 -8.36 -4.37
N THR A 109 -9.41 -7.15 -3.91
CA THR A 109 -8.18 -6.87 -3.14
C THR A 109 -8.17 -7.66 -1.84
N PHE A 110 -9.30 -7.73 -1.13
CA PHE A 110 -9.43 -8.56 0.05
C PHE A 110 -9.10 -10.04 -0.24
N SER A 111 -9.58 -10.57 -1.37
CA SER A 111 -9.29 -11.94 -1.80
C SER A 111 -7.80 -12.13 -2.14
N LEU A 112 -7.17 -11.14 -2.77
CA LEU A 112 -5.72 -11.15 -3.03
C LEU A 112 -4.89 -11.12 -1.74
N LEU A 113 -5.30 -10.34 -0.72
CA LEU A 113 -4.63 -10.35 0.58
C LEU A 113 -4.76 -11.72 1.28
N LYS A 114 -5.92 -12.38 1.18
CA LYS A 114 -6.07 -13.76 1.68
C LYS A 114 -5.11 -14.71 0.97
N ALA A 115 -4.93 -14.60 -0.36
CA ALA A 115 -3.96 -15.40 -1.10
C ALA A 115 -2.52 -15.21 -0.57
N LEU A 116 -2.13 -13.98 -0.26
CA LEU A 116 -0.82 -13.70 0.35
C LEU A 116 -0.65 -14.33 1.74
N LEU A 117 -1.72 -14.40 2.55
CA LEU A 117 -1.68 -15.08 3.84
C LEU A 117 -1.55 -16.59 3.71
N ILE A 118 -2.32 -17.20 2.81
CA ILE A 118 -2.34 -18.65 2.58
C ILE A 118 -0.97 -19.15 2.09
N THR A 119 -0.29 -18.34 1.27
CA THR A 119 1.00 -18.68 0.66
C THR A 119 2.21 -18.48 1.57
N LYS A 120 2.03 -17.95 2.78
CA LYS A 120 3.04 -17.99 3.84
C LYS A 120 3.07 -19.41 4.41
N ILE A 121 4.11 -20.16 4.04
CA ILE A 121 4.24 -21.59 4.32
C ILE A 121 4.40 -21.86 5.82
N GLU A 122 5.01 -20.93 6.53
CA GLU A 122 5.31 -21.04 7.96
C GLU A 122 4.06 -20.96 8.85
N ASN A 123 2.93 -20.49 8.31
CA ASN A 123 1.67 -20.42 9.04
C ASN A 123 0.75 -21.60 8.65
N PRO A 124 -0.07 -22.10 9.58
CA PRO A 124 -1.05 -23.16 9.29
C PRO A 124 -2.36 -22.59 8.72
N LEU A 125 -2.37 -21.35 8.20
CA LEU A 125 -3.62 -20.73 7.79
C LEU A 125 -4.17 -21.37 6.52
N SER A 126 -5.44 -21.73 6.61
CA SER A 126 -6.33 -22.08 5.50
C SER A 126 -7.46 -21.05 5.36
N LEU A 127 -8.23 -21.13 4.28
CA LEU A 127 -9.38 -20.24 4.07
C LEU A 127 -10.35 -20.25 5.26
N LYS A 128 -10.63 -21.43 5.81
CA LYS A 128 -11.53 -21.60 6.95
C LYS A 128 -11.03 -20.84 8.17
N SER A 129 -9.74 -20.96 8.50
CA SER A 129 -9.13 -20.22 9.61
C SER A 129 -9.17 -18.70 9.39
N ILE A 130 -9.00 -18.25 8.14
CA ILE A 130 -9.07 -16.82 7.80
C ILE A 130 -10.49 -16.29 7.98
N GLU A 131 -11.51 -17.06 7.58
CA GLU A 131 -12.93 -16.70 7.75
C GLU A 131 -13.29 -16.50 9.22
N GLU A 132 -12.70 -17.27 10.14
CA GLU A 132 -12.89 -17.07 11.58
C GLU A 132 -12.44 -15.68 12.04
N TYR A 133 -11.35 -15.13 11.50
CA TYR A 133 -10.93 -13.77 11.80
C TYR A 133 -11.89 -12.73 11.24
N THR A 134 -12.47 -12.99 10.07
CA THR A 134 -13.42 -12.06 9.44
C THR A 134 -14.74 -11.94 10.20
N LYS A 135 -15.08 -12.92 11.06
CA LYS A 135 -16.24 -12.83 11.97
C LYS A 135 -16.13 -11.66 12.96
N TYR A 136 -14.91 -11.26 13.30
CA TYR A 136 -14.64 -10.09 14.15
C TYR A 136 -14.59 -8.78 13.34
N GLY A 137 -14.92 -8.82 12.05
CA GLY A 137 -14.88 -7.69 11.13
C GLY A 137 -13.62 -7.65 10.27
N HIS A 138 -13.55 -6.66 9.39
CA HIS A 138 -12.42 -6.47 8.48
C HIS A 138 -11.18 -5.86 9.15
N GLY A 139 -11.28 -5.41 10.41
CA GLY A 139 -10.19 -4.80 11.17
C GLY A 139 -9.95 -3.31 10.87
N LEU A 140 -10.92 -2.69 10.20
CA LEU A 140 -10.96 -1.26 9.89
C LEU A 140 -12.33 -0.71 10.32
N LYS A 141 -12.38 0.57 10.66
CA LYS A 141 -13.63 1.29 10.95
C LYS A 141 -13.54 2.71 10.42
N SER A 142 -14.57 3.14 9.69
CA SER A 142 -14.71 4.54 9.25
C SER A 142 -15.44 5.35 10.32
N TYR A 143 -15.02 6.59 10.50
CA TYR A 143 -15.68 7.61 11.30
C TYR A 143 -15.94 8.84 10.45
N VAL A 144 -16.97 9.59 10.86
CA VAL A 144 -17.33 10.88 10.28
C VAL A 144 -17.42 11.86 11.44
N ASN A 145 -16.85 13.04 11.25
CA ASN A 145 -17.00 14.16 12.18
C ASN A 145 -17.91 15.25 11.58
N GLU A 146 -18.29 16.24 12.39
CA GLU A 146 -18.83 17.48 11.86
C GLU A 146 -17.80 18.18 10.96
N GLY A 147 -18.23 18.68 9.80
CA GLY A 147 -17.37 19.38 8.84
C GLY A 147 -17.73 19.08 7.38
N VAL A 148 -16.92 19.66 6.49
CA VAL A 148 -17.10 19.53 5.03
C VAL A 148 -16.21 18.41 4.50
N PHE A 149 -16.73 17.65 3.54
CA PHE A 149 -15.94 16.65 2.82
C PHE A 149 -14.75 17.32 2.09
N PRO A 150 -13.55 16.73 2.09
CA PRO A 150 -13.17 15.43 2.66
C PRO A 150 -12.64 15.51 4.11
N GLU A 151 -12.54 16.69 4.70
CA GLU A 151 -11.89 16.88 6.01
C GLU A 151 -12.63 16.23 7.17
N SER A 152 -13.92 15.92 7.00
CA SER A 152 -14.74 15.21 7.99
C SER A 152 -14.62 13.67 7.95
N GLU A 153 -13.83 13.11 7.04
CA GLU A 153 -13.75 11.67 6.79
C GLU A 153 -12.50 11.02 7.40
N TYR A 154 -12.70 9.99 8.22
CA TYR A 154 -11.60 9.33 8.94
C TYR A 154 -11.70 7.81 8.92
N ILE A 155 -10.56 7.15 9.05
CA ILE A 155 -10.42 5.71 9.23
C ILE A 155 -9.53 5.39 10.42
N ILE A 156 -9.85 4.32 11.12
CA ILE A 156 -8.99 3.74 12.15
C ILE A 156 -8.73 2.27 11.86
N ILE A 157 -7.59 1.79 12.36
CA ILE A 157 -7.24 0.38 12.39
C ILE A 157 -7.70 -0.18 13.74
N LEU A 158 -8.41 -1.31 13.72
CA LEU A 158 -8.80 -2.02 14.95
C LEU A 158 -7.71 -3.04 15.32
N THR A 159 -7.59 -3.39 16.60
CA THR A 159 -6.64 -4.45 17.03
C THR A 159 -7.15 -5.87 16.77
N ASN A 160 -8.33 -6.03 16.18
CA ASN A 160 -8.96 -7.31 15.85
C ASN A 160 -9.43 -7.34 14.39
N GLY A 161 -9.99 -8.47 13.96
CA GLY A 161 -10.44 -8.67 12.59
C GLY A 161 -9.32 -9.01 11.61
N PHE A 162 -9.66 -9.08 10.33
CA PHE A 162 -8.73 -9.53 9.29
C PHE A 162 -7.48 -8.65 9.17
N PHE A 163 -7.64 -7.34 9.02
CA PHE A 163 -6.53 -6.44 8.73
C PHE A 163 -5.50 -6.43 9.86
N ALA A 164 -5.95 -6.43 11.12
CA ALA A 164 -5.09 -6.60 12.29
C ALA A 164 -4.27 -7.89 12.23
N LYS A 165 -4.93 -9.02 11.92
CA LYS A 165 -4.25 -10.31 11.82
C LYS A 165 -3.25 -10.34 10.67
N PHE A 166 -3.62 -9.75 9.53
CA PHE A 166 -2.73 -9.58 8.37
C PHE A 166 -1.48 -8.78 8.78
N LEU A 167 -1.66 -7.60 9.36
CA LEU A 167 -0.56 -6.75 9.84
C LEU A 167 0.38 -7.52 10.78
N SER A 168 -0.17 -8.23 11.77
CA SER A 168 0.63 -9.03 12.70
C SER A 168 1.48 -10.10 12.01
N ILE A 169 0.92 -10.81 11.03
CA ILE A 169 1.64 -11.86 10.29
C ILE A 169 2.74 -11.27 9.40
N PHE A 170 2.50 -10.08 8.86
CA PHE A 170 3.48 -9.36 8.05
C PHE A 170 4.45 -8.50 8.88
N GLY A 171 4.52 -8.73 10.20
CA GLY A 171 5.54 -8.20 11.09
C GLY A 171 5.26 -6.82 11.68
N TYR A 172 4.05 -6.29 11.51
CA TYR A 172 3.66 -5.02 12.13
C TYR A 172 3.20 -5.22 13.58
N VAL A 173 3.55 -4.26 14.45
CA VAL A 173 3.14 -4.26 15.85
C VAL A 173 1.75 -3.62 15.97
N VAL A 174 0.71 -4.46 15.85
CA VAL A 174 -0.69 -3.99 15.80
C VAL A 174 -1.12 -3.15 17.00
N ARG A 175 -0.54 -3.35 18.18
CA ARG A 175 -0.89 -2.56 19.38
C ARG A 175 -0.48 -1.09 19.27
N ASP A 176 0.59 -0.82 18.53
CA ASP A 176 1.13 0.53 18.35
C ASP A 176 0.31 1.33 17.32
N ILE A 177 -0.37 0.61 16.42
CA ILE A 177 -1.05 1.17 15.25
C ILE A 177 -2.58 1.16 15.44
N GLY A 178 -3.10 0.09 16.05
CA GLY A 178 -4.52 -0.18 16.16
C GLY A 178 -5.14 0.34 17.46
N ILE A 179 -6.46 0.45 17.43
CA ILE A 179 -7.31 0.87 18.54
C ILE A 179 -8.09 -0.33 19.05
N SER A 180 -7.89 -0.66 20.33
CA SER A 180 -8.63 -1.74 21.02
C SER A 180 -9.89 -1.23 21.70
N THR A 181 -9.90 0.04 22.07
CA THR A 181 -10.99 0.68 22.80
C THR A 181 -12.18 0.92 21.88
N ARG A 182 -13.37 0.55 22.34
CA ARG A 182 -14.60 0.86 21.61
C ARG A 182 -15.01 2.30 21.92
N TYR A 183 -14.67 3.21 21.01
CA TYR A 183 -15.22 4.57 21.01
C TYR A 183 -16.57 4.59 20.29
N ASN A 184 -17.60 5.05 20.99
CA ASN A 184 -18.97 5.12 20.45
C ASN A 184 -19.13 6.31 19.52
N THR A 185 -18.53 7.45 19.86
CA THR A 185 -18.53 8.66 19.03
C THR A 185 -17.12 9.00 18.55
N PHE A 186 -17.03 9.84 17.52
CA PHE A 186 -15.75 10.40 17.08
C PHE A 186 -15.16 11.35 18.13
N SER A 187 -15.99 12.11 18.83
CA SER A 187 -15.56 13.01 19.92
C SER A 187 -14.83 12.25 21.03
N ASP A 188 -15.33 11.09 21.43
CA ASP A 188 -14.66 10.25 22.45
C ASP A 188 -13.28 9.77 21.97
N LEU A 189 -13.16 9.49 20.68
CA LEU A 189 -11.93 9.01 20.05
C LEU A 189 -10.86 10.11 19.98
N VAL A 190 -11.23 11.32 19.57
CA VAL A 190 -10.31 12.46 19.47
C VAL A 190 -9.84 12.94 20.85
N ASN A 191 -10.69 12.84 21.87
CA ASN A 191 -10.32 13.18 23.24
C ASN A 191 -9.63 12.03 24.00
N GLY A 192 -9.48 10.87 23.35
CA GLY A 192 -8.90 9.66 23.94
C GLY A 192 -7.39 9.56 23.75
N ALA A 193 -6.79 8.55 24.41
CA ALA A 193 -5.36 8.26 24.32
C ALA A 193 -4.92 7.71 22.94
N ASP A 194 -5.86 7.44 22.04
CA ASP A 194 -5.63 6.90 20.70
C ASP A 194 -5.81 7.96 19.59
N ALA A 195 -5.97 9.25 19.94
CA ALA A 195 -6.24 10.32 18.97
C ALA A 195 -5.19 10.40 17.84
N GLN A 196 -3.92 10.13 18.17
CA GLN A 196 -2.81 10.09 17.21
C GLN A 196 -2.87 8.92 16.21
N LYS A 197 -3.79 7.95 16.38
CA LYS A 197 -3.98 6.81 15.47
C LYS A 197 -5.13 7.03 14.48
N ILE A 198 -5.75 8.20 14.52
CA ILE A 198 -6.80 8.61 13.60
C ILE A 198 -6.15 9.00 12.27
N ILE A 199 -6.67 8.47 11.18
CA ILE A 199 -6.16 8.71 9.84
C ILE A 199 -7.26 9.44 9.07
N SER A 200 -6.98 10.66 8.60
CA SER A 200 -7.94 11.36 7.72
C SER A 200 -7.91 10.76 6.31
N PHE A 201 -9.03 10.88 5.59
CA PHE A 201 -9.10 10.46 4.20
C PHE A 201 -8.01 11.14 3.35
N LYS A 202 -7.83 12.46 3.50
CA LYS A 202 -6.80 13.22 2.78
C LYS A 202 -5.39 12.69 3.09
N ASP A 203 -5.08 12.36 4.34
CA ASP A 203 -3.78 11.81 4.73
C ASP A 203 -3.54 10.44 4.06
N LEU A 204 -4.57 9.61 3.92
CA LEU A 204 -4.48 8.32 3.22
C LEU A 204 -4.27 8.50 1.71
N VAL A 205 -5.07 9.35 1.05
CA VAL A 205 -4.96 9.63 -0.39
C VAL A 205 -3.59 10.21 -0.73
N SER A 206 -3.05 11.09 0.12
CA SER A 206 -1.73 11.71 -0.08
C SER A 206 -0.57 10.72 -0.13
N ARG A 207 -0.79 9.45 0.24
CA ARG A 207 0.22 8.38 0.23
C ARG A 207 0.07 7.38 -0.91
N ILE A 208 -0.79 7.67 -1.90
CA ILE A 208 -0.97 6.84 -3.10
C ILE A 208 -0.27 7.53 -4.28
N PRO A 209 0.96 7.13 -4.65
CA PRO A 209 1.73 7.85 -5.66
C PRO A 209 1.09 7.88 -7.04
N GLU A 210 0.32 6.86 -7.39
CA GLU A 210 -0.36 6.71 -8.68
C GLU A 210 -1.38 7.81 -8.99
N ILE A 211 -1.85 8.54 -7.97
CA ILE A 211 -2.85 9.61 -8.12
C ILE A 211 -2.28 11.00 -7.82
N SER A 212 -0.95 11.17 -7.92
CA SER A 212 -0.22 12.43 -7.63
C SER A 212 -0.93 13.65 -8.22
N GLY A 213 -1.16 13.60 -9.53
CA GLY A 213 -1.59 14.77 -10.29
C GLY A 213 -2.95 15.26 -9.80
N MET A 214 -3.89 14.33 -9.59
CA MET A 214 -5.21 14.65 -9.07
C MET A 214 -5.15 15.15 -7.62
N PHE A 215 -4.26 14.61 -6.79
CA PHE A 215 -4.09 15.12 -5.43
C PHE A 215 -3.57 16.57 -5.44
N ILE A 216 -2.50 16.83 -6.19
CA ILE A 216 -1.88 18.15 -6.28
C ILE A 216 -2.88 19.18 -6.82
N GLU A 217 -3.62 18.83 -7.88
CA GLU A 217 -4.64 19.70 -8.48
C GLU A 217 -5.78 20.04 -7.52
N LEU A 218 -6.23 19.08 -6.70
CA LEU A 218 -7.38 19.28 -5.81
C LEU A 218 -7.02 19.93 -4.47
N PHE A 219 -5.82 19.68 -3.97
CA PHE A 219 -5.41 20.10 -2.63
C PHE A 219 -4.33 21.18 -2.62
N ASN A 220 -3.66 21.45 -3.75
CA ASN A 220 -2.57 22.42 -3.85
C ASN A 220 -1.47 22.20 -2.80
N GLU A 221 -1.10 20.94 -2.58
CA GLU A 221 -0.16 20.52 -1.53
C GLU A 221 0.78 19.43 -2.05
N GLN A 222 1.93 19.26 -1.40
CA GLN A 222 2.82 18.14 -1.62
C GLN A 222 2.22 16.85 -1.04
N PRO A 223 2.08 15.76 -1.83
CA PRO A 223 1.71 14.45 -1.31
C PRO A 223 2.72 13.93 -0.27
N ARG A 224 2.29 13.01 0.60
CA ARG A 224 3.12 12.40 1.66
C ARG A 224 4.05 11.30 1.13
N TYR A 225 4.71 11.57 0.01
CA TYR A 225 5.79 10.77 -0.53
C TYR A 225 6.76 11.67 -1.30
N LEU A 226 7.97 11.16 -1.54
CA LEU A 226 9.03 11.94 -2.17
C LEU A 226 9.78 11.12 -3.22
N ALA A 227 9.83 11.61 -4.44
CA ALA A 227 10.78 11.13 -5.44
C ALA A 227 12.05 11.97 -5.38
N TYR A 228 13.17 11.31 -5.12
CA TYR A 228 14.47 11.95 -5.02
C TYR A 228 15.53 11.14 -5.78
N ASN A 229 16.54 11.84 -6.29
CA ASN A 229 17.75 11.23 -6.81
C ASN A 229 18.78 11.23 -5.68
N ALA A 230 19.40 10.08 -5.39
CA ALA A 230 20.56 10.01 -4.52
C ALA A 230 21.82 10.06 -5.38
N LEU A 231 22.57 11.17 -5.29
CA LEU A 231 23.85 11.33 -5.96
C LEU A 231 24.91 10.58 -5.14
N ASN A 232 25.31 9.41 -5.63
CA ASN A 232 26.18 8.48 -4.91
C ASN A 232 27.63 8.98 -4.87
N HIS A 233 27.95 9.82 -3.89
CA HIS A 233 29.33 9.96 -3.41
C HIS A 233 29.65 8.82 -2.44
N PRO A 234 30.84 8.17 -2.49
CA PRO A 234 31.14 6.95 -1.73
C PRO A 234 30.88 7.03 -0.22
N ASP A 235 31.12 8.18 0.39
CA ASP A 235 31.03 8.38 1.84
C ASP A 235 29.87 9.31 2.27
N HIS A 236 29.28 10.04 1.31
CA HIS A 236 28.43 11.18 1.60
C HIS A 236 27.45 11.44 0.44
N PRO A 237 26.33 10.71 0.37
CA PRO A 237 25.33 10.97 -0.65
C PRO A 237 24.74 12.36 -0.49
N GLU A 238 24.44 12.98 -1.62
CA GLU A 238 23.56 14.15 -1.70
C GLU A 238 22.20 13.67 -2.21
N ILE A 239 21.12 14.34 -1.78
CA ILE A 239 19.82 14.13 -2.43
C ILE A 239 19.42 15.35 -3.22
N GLU A 240 18.70 15.08 -4.29
CA GLU A 240 18.09 16.07 -5.15
C GLU A 240 16.62 15.71 -5.32
N VAL A 241 15.76 16.69 -5.06
CA VAL A 241 14.30 16.60 -5.14
C VAL A 241 13.84 17.58 -6.20
N LYS A 242 13.42 17.07 -7.35
CA LYS A 242 12.94 17.88 -8.47
C LYS A 242 11.46 18.23 -8.33
N PHE A 243 11.08 19.48 -8.55
CA PHE A 243 9.66 19.90 -8.52
C PHE A 243 8.83 19.17 -9.58
N GLN A 244 9.37 18.99 -10.79
CA GLN A 244 8.71 18.27 -11.89
C GLN A 244 8.35 16.81 -11.54
N LYS A 245 9.12 16.20 -10.64
CA LYS A 245 8.86 14.84 -10.16
C LYS A 245 7.94 14.84 -8.93
N ASN A 246 7.75 15.96 -8.26
CA ASN A 246 6.97 16.02 -7.03
C ASN A 246 5.82 17.02 -7.24
N SER A 247 5.77 18.06 -6.43
CA SER A 247 4.83 19.15 -6.56
C SER A 247 5.58 20.48 -6.64
N GLU A 248 4.98 21.49 -7.24
CA GLU A 248 5.44 22.87 -7.13
C GLU A 248 5.22 23.45 -5.73
N TYR A 249 4.34 22.82 -4.94
CA TYR A 249 4.02 23.21 -3.56
C TYR A 249 4.97 22.64 -2.52
N ILE A 250 5.99 21.86 -2.91
CA ILE A 250 6.92 21.24 -1.96
C ILE A 250 7.79 22.29 -1.27
N ALA A 251 7.83 22.21 0.06
CA ALA A 251 8.69 23.03 0.91
C ALA A 251 9.76 22.20 1.62
N PHE A 252 10.71 22.86 2.29
CA PHE A 252 11.75 22.17 3.06
C PHE A 252 11.14 21.34 4.20
N GLU A 253 10.08 21.85 4.83
CA GLU A 253 9.34 21.19 5.91
C GLU A 253 8.75 19.85 5.43
N ASP A 254 8.27 19.77 4.19
CA ASP A 254 7.77 18.52 3.61
C ASP A 254 8.90 17.51 3.43
N VAL A 255 10.08 17.95 2.97
CA VAL A 255 11.26 17.08 2.80
C VAL A 255 11.67 16.51 4.16
N TYR A 256 11.77 17.35 5.19
CA TYR A 256 12.10 16.90 6.54
C TYR A 256 11.04 15.93 7.09
N ASP A 257 9.77 16.30 6.99
CA ASP A 257 8.66 15.50 7.51
C ASP A 257 8.52 14.14 6.81
N ILE A 258 8.58 14.12 5.48
CA ILE A 258 8.45 12.89 4.69
C ILE A 258 9.66 12.00 4.93
N LEU A 259 10.88 12.54 4.91
CA LEU A 259 12.08 11.74 5.13
C LEU A 259 12.35 11.46 6.62
N GLY A 260 11.60 12.03 7.55
CA GLY A 260 11.85 11.89 8.98
C GLY A 260 13.24 12.38 9.36
N TRP A 261 13.64 13.50 8.75
CA TRP A 261 14.91 14.18 8.99
C TRP A 261 14.70 15.30 10.00
N ASP A 262 15.80 15.69 10.67
CA ASP A 262 15.84 16.83 11.58
C ASP A 262 16.62 17.99 10.95
N ASP A 263 16.64 19.12 11.65
CA ASP A 263 17.24 20.38 11.19
C ASP A 263 18.77 20.34 11.08
N SER A 264 19.42 19.21 11.44
CA SER A 264 20.87 19.05 11.22
C SER A 264 21.24 18.93 9.75
N ILE A 265 20.28 18.55 8.89
CA ILE A 265 20.47 18.44 7.44
C ILE A 265 20.10 19.76 6.80
N SER A 266 21.07 20.48 6.24
CA SER A 266 20.77 21.75 5.57
C SER A 266 20.31 21.52 4.12
N LEU A 267 19.19 22.15 3.73
CA LEU A 267 18.62 22.16 2.38
C LEU A 267 18.75 23.54 1.72
N CYS A 268 18.88 23.56 0.40
CA CYS A 268 18.72 24.77 -0.41
C CYS A 268 17.83 24.52 -1.63
N ASN A 269 17.23 25.59 -2.13
CA ASN A 269 16.66 25.59 -3.47
C ASN A 269 17.78 25.68 -4.50
N TYR A 270 17.58 25.06 -5.66
CA TYR A 270 18.43 25.24 -6.82
C TYR A 270 17.59 25.50 -8.06
N ASP A 271 18.19 26.22 -9.00
CA ASP A 271 17.69 26.43 -10.35
C ASP A 271 18.89 26.29 -11.28
N GLU A 272 19.01 25.12 -11.91
CA GLU A 272 20.13 24.78 -12.76
C GLU A 272 19.60 24.17 -14.05
N TYR A 273 20.01 24.71 -15.21
CA TYR A 273 19.63 24.20 -16.54
C TYR A 273 18.10 24.12 -16.78
N GLY A 274 17.31 24.97 -16.13
CA GLY A 274 15.85 24.95 -16.22
C GLY A 274 15.17 23.87 -15.37
N GLU A 275 15.93 23.17 -14.53
CA GLU A 275 15.40 22.29 -13.49
C GLU A 275 15.42 23.01 -12.14
N GLN A 276 14.26 23.01 -11.48
CA GLN A 276 14.08 23.59 -10.15
C GLN A 276 13.80 22.48 -9.14
N GLY A 277 14.33 22.67 -7.93
CA GLY A 277 14.15 21.70 -6.87
C GLY A 277 14.82 22.09 -5.56
N ILE A 278 14.83 21.12 -4.65
CA ILE A 278 15.47 21.18 -3.34
C ILE A 278 16.62 20.18 -3.33
N LYS A 279 17.80 20.60 -2.84
CA LYS A 279 18.94 19.69 -2.65
C LYS A 279 19.58 19.87 -1.29
N THR A 280 20.27 18.85 -0.82
CA THR A 280 21.09 18.95 0.40
C THR A 280 22.33 19.80 0.15
N ILE A 281 22.59 20.78 1.02
CA ILE A 281 23.87 21.53 1.06
C ILE A 281 24.94 20.70 1.75
N THR A 282 24.51 19.94 2.77
CA THR A 282 25.40 19.15 3.63
C THR A 282 25.42 17.70 3.19
N LYS A 283 26.57 17.09 3.40
CA LYS A 283 26.78 15.66 3.21
C LYS A 283 25.99 14.88 4.26
N ILE A 284 25.08 14.01 3.83
CA ILE A 284 24.22 13.25 4.75
C ILE A 284 24.72 11.83 4.97
N ASP A 285 24.42 11.26 6.15
CA ASP A 285 24.73 9.86 6.44
C ASP A 285 23.97 8.96 5.46
N LYS A 286 24.69 8.09 4.75
CA LYS A 286 24.14 7.11 3.81
C LYS A 286 23.05 6.24 4.43
N ASN A 287 23.12 5.97 5.73
CA ASN A 287 22.10 5.19 6.45
C ASN A 287 20.73 5.87 6.48
N LEU A 288 20.66 7.20 6.32
CA LEU A 288 19.40 7.95 6.27
C LEU A 288 18.64 7.71 4.96
N ILE A 289 19.34 7.27 3.90
CA ILE A 289 18.77 6.97 2.59
C ILE A 289 18.59 5.47 2.38
N VAL A 290 19.65 4.67 2.61
CA VAL A 290 19.69 3.24 2.25
C VAL A 290 18.62 2.43 2.99
N ASN A 291 18.21 2.87 4.17
CA ASN A 291 17.19 2.18 4.95
C ASN A 291 15.75 2.55 4.53
N LYS A 292 15.54 3.35 3.49
CA LYS A 292 14.19 3.73 3.06
C LYS A 292 13.65 2.77 2.01
N GLN A 293 12.52 2.12 2.32
CA GLN A 293 11.81 1.27 1.36
C GLN A 293 11.09 2.15 0.34
N THR A 294 11.47 2.04 -0.93
CA THR A 294 10.84 2.79 -2.03
C THR A 294 9.69 2.01 -2.66
N HIS A 295 8.70 2.74 -3.15
CA HIS A 295 7.62 2.25 -4.01
C HIS A 295 7.88 2.65 -5.46
N SER A 296 7.45 1.83 -6.40
CA SER A 296 7.44 2.16 -7.82
C SER A 296 6.43 1.27 -8.53
N SER A 297 5.64 1.85 -9.43
CA SER A 297 4.74 1.10 -10.30
C SER A 297 4.91 1.52 -11.76
N VAL A 298 4.01 1.08 -12.63
CA VAL A 298 3.97 1.55 -14.02
C VAL A 298 3.29 2.90 -14.15
N LEU A 299 2.51 3.30 -13.14
CA LEU A 299 1.77 4.56 -13.09
C LEU A 299 2.42 5.57 -12.14
N SER A 300 3.47 5.17 -11.43
CA SER A 300 4.22 6.03 -10.51
C SER A 300 5.72 5.79 -10.62
N GLN A 301 6.49 6.86 -10.65
CA GLN A 301 7.94 6.79 -10.57
C GLN A 301 8.41 6.23 -9.22
N THR A 302 9.69 5.90 -9.13
CA THR A 302 10.27 5.45 -7.85
C THR A 302 10.27 6.59 -6.83
N CYS A 303 9.64 6.35 -5.69
CA CYS A 303 9.51 7.31 -4.60
C CYS A 303 9.55 6.64 -3.23
N TYR A 304 9.82 7.41 -2.18
CA TYR A 304 9.66 6.99 -0.80
C TYR A 304 8.32 7.49 -0.26
N VAL A 305 7.46 6.58 0.17
CA VAL A 305 6.16 6.93 0.78
C VAL A 305 6.33 7.07 2.28
N LYS A 306 5.89 8.19 2.85
CA LYS A 306 5.93 8.42 4.30
C LYS A 306 5.10 7.35 4.99
N PRO A 307 5.68 6.56 5.92
CA PRO A 307 4.92 5.51 6.60
C PRO A 307 3.71 6.06 7.36
N LEU A 308 2.57 5.37 7.26
CA LEU A 308 1.35 5.68 8.00
C LEU A 308 1.32 4.87 9.28
N HIS A 309 1.64 5.49 10.42
CA HIS A 309 1.85 4.80 11.71
C HIS A 309 2.80 3.59 11.59
N GLY A 310 3.86 3.73 10.79
CA GLY A 310 4.82 2.65 10.51
C GLY A 310 4.44 1.69 9.38
N ILE A 311 3.22 1.78 8.82
CA ILE A 311 2.83 1.05 7.61
C ILE A 311 3.45 1.76 6.39
N ASN A 312 4.43 1.11 5.77
CA ASN A 312 5.15 1.61 4.59
C ASN A 312 4.79 0.84 3.30
N ASP A 313 3.75 0.03 3.37
CA ASP A 313 3.32 -0.86 2.31
C ASP A 313 2.11 -0.28 1.57
N VAL A 314 2.34 0.19 0.34
CA VAL A 314 1.31 0.83 -0.50
C VAL A 314 0.12 -0.08 -0.77
N LEU A 315 0.30 -1.40 -0.89
CA LEU A 315 -0.83 -2.33 -1.06
C LEU A 315 -1.79 -2.29 0.14
N LEU A 316 -1.27 -2.06 1.34
CA LEU A 316 -2.10 -1.94 2.54
C LEU A 316 -2.80 -0.58 2.62
N LEU A 317 -2.16 0.47 2.11
CA LEU A 317 -2.78 1.80 1.99
C LEU A 317 -3.91 1.78 0.94
N ASP A 318 -3.68 1.15 -0.22
CA ASP A 318 -4.71 0.90 -1.23
C ASP A 318 -5.90 0.15 -0.65
N PHE A 319 -5.64 -0.91 0.12
CA PHE A 319 -6.70 -1.69 0.77
C PHE A 319 -7.51 -0.86 1.78
N MET A 320 -6.84 0.00 2.57
CA MET A 320 -7.52 0.90 3.49
C MET A 320 -8.40 1.92 2.75
N LEU A 321 -7.91 2.46 1.64
CA LEU A 321 -8.64 3.45 0.85
C LEU A 321 -9.84 2.81 0.13
N LEU A 322 -9.66 1.62 -0.45
CA LEU A 322 -10.74 0.82 -1.01
C LEU A 322 -11.79 0.45 0.04
N TYR A 323 -11.36 0.08 1.26
CA TYR A 323 -12.29 -0.15 2.36
C TYR A 323 -13.14 1.09 2.62
N HIS A 324 -12.51 2.25 2.75
CA HIS A 324 -13.19 3.50 3.03
C HIS A 324 -14.22 3.88 1.94
N ILE A 325 -13.83 3.79 0.66
CA ILE A 325 -14.73 4.01 -0.48
C ILE A 325 -15.88 2.98 -0.49
N SER A 326 -15.60 1.70 -0.17
CA SER A 326 -16.63 0.66 -0.09
C SER A 326 -17.67 0.93 1.01
N ILE A 327 -17.29 1.65 2.07
CA ILE A 327 -18.20 2.08 3.13
C ILE A 327 -19.10 3.20 2.61
N TRP A 328 -18.56 4.16 1.87
CA TRP A 328 -19.37 5.22 1.26
C TRP A 328 -20.45 4.65 0.34
N VAL A 329 -20.05 3.76 -0.56
CA VAL A 329 -20.95 3.11 -1.53
C VAL A 329 -22.09 2.34 -0.84
N ARG A 330 -21.79 1.59 0.23
CA ARG A 330 -22.77 0.69 0.86
C ARG A 330 -23.61 1.34 1.95
N TYR A 331 -23.00 2.20 2.74
CA TYR A 331 -23.58 2.66 4.00
C TYR A 331 -23.82 4.17 4.02
N ARG A 332 -23.31 4.93 3.03
CA ARG A 332 -23.52 6.37 2.92
C ARG A 332 -23.92 6.78 1.49
N PRO A 333 -25.05 6.27 0.98
CA PRO A 333 -25.50 6.52 -0.38
C PRO A 333 -25.79 8.01 -0.67
N ALA A 334 -26.08 8.81 0.36
CA ALA A 334 -26.23 10.26 0.21
C ALA A 334 -24.89 10.93 -0.17
N LEU A 335 -23.84 10.74 0.64
CA LEU A 335 -22.49 11.21 0.32
C LEU A 335 -22.01 10.66 -1.03
N TRP A 336 -22.24 9.38 -1.30
CA TRP A 336 -21.83 8.78 -2.57
C TRP A 336 -22.50 9.47 -3.77
N ARG A 337 -23.78 9.86 -3.68
CA ARG A 337 -24.42 10.65 -4.74
C ARG A 337 -23.81 12.04 -4.89
N GLU A 338 -23.50 12.72 -3.79
CA GLU A 338 -22.80 14.01 -3.84
C GLU A 338 -21.42 13.92 -4.51
N LEU A 339 -20.70 12.81 -4.29
CA LEU A 339 -19.39 12.56 -4.92
C LEU A 339 -19.47 12.22 -6.41
N ILE A 340 -20.59 11.68 -6.88
CA ILE A 340 -20.73 11.24 -8.26
C ILE A 340 -21.32 12.34 -9.14
N ASP A 341 -22.41 13.00 -8.71
CA ASP A 341 -23.11 13.98 -9.54
C ASP A 341 -23.60 15.21 -8.75
N GLY A 342 -23.10 15.44 -7.54
CA GLY A 342 -23.55 16.54 -6.66
C GLY A 342 -22.43 17.51 -6.27
N GLU A 343 -22.52 18.09 -5.06
CA GLU A 343 -21.64 19.18 -4.62
C GLU A 343 -20.16 18.77 -4.43
N HIS A 344 -19.87 17.48 -4.41
CA HIS A 344 -18.53 16.93 -4.20
C HIS A 344 -17.97 16.23 -5.45
N ASP A 345 -18.59 16.46 -6.62
CA ASP A 345 -18.21 15.87 -7.92
C ASP A 345 -16.76 16.17 -8.34
N LYS A 346 -16.16 17.27 -7.87
CA LYS A 346 -14.73 17.56 -8.07
C LYS A 346 -13.80 16.42 -7.59
N TYR A 347 -14.22 15.64 -6.60
CA TYR A 347 -13.46 14.49 -6.10
C TYR A 347 -13.73 13.19 -6.88
N ARG A 348 -14.73 13.17 -7.79
CA ARG A 348 -15.04 12.04 -8.64
C ARG A 348 -13.84 11.61 -9.49
N SER A 349 -13.13 12.58 -10.06
CA SER A 349 -11.96 12.31 -10.90
C SER A 349 -10.83 11.67 -10.11
N LEU A 350 -10.60 12.11 -8.87
CA LEU A 350 -9.65 11.50 -7.94
C LEU A 350 -10.00 10.05 -7.65
N ILE A 351 -11.26 9.77 -7.30
CA ILE A 351 -11.73 8.40 -7.02
C ILE A 351 -11.62 7.54 -8.28
N THR A 352 -12.04 8.06 -9.44
CA THR A 352 -11.97 7.34 -10.72
C THR A 352 -10.52 6.97 -11.06
N ASN A 353 -9.60 7.93 -10.95
CA ASN A 353 -8.18 7.70 -11.21
C ASN A 353 -7.59 6.66 -10.22
N PHE A 354 -7.95 6.76 -8.94
CA PHE A 354 -7.58 5.75 -7.94
C PHE A 354 -8.09 4.35 -8.33
N MET A 355 -9.34 4.23 -8.77
CA MET A 355 -9.91 2.93 -9.19
C MET A 355 -9.17 2.36 -10.41
N ILE A 356 -8.81 3.20 -11.39
CA ILE A 356 -8.04 2.81 -12.56
C ILE A 356 -6.63 2.34 -12.14
N ALA A 357 -6.00 3.07 -11.22
CA ALA A 357 -4.71 2.69 -10.67
C ALA A 357 -4.79 1.33 -9.95
N VAL A 358 -5.82 1.11 -9.13
CA VAL A 358 -6.04 -0.16 -8.42
C VAL A 358 -6.19 -1.33 -9.39
N GLU A 359 -6.95 -1.20 -10.49
CA GLU A 359 -7.11 -2.27 -11.50
C GLU A 359 -5.77 -2.78 -12.02
N ARG A 360 -4.80 -1.87 -12.18
CA ARG A 360 -3.48 -2.18 -12.74
C ARG A 360 -2.42 -2.54 -11.69
N VAL A 361 -2.40 -1.85 -10.56
CA VAL A 361 -1.28 -1.87 -9.60
C VAL A 361 -1.48 -2.92 -8.52
N VAL A 362 -2.67 -3.03 -7.94
CA VAL A 362 -2.92 -3.97 -6.83
C VAL A 362 -2.66 -5.43 -7.21
N PRO A 363 -3.22 -5.97 -8.33
CA PRO A 363 -2.92 -7.34 -8.73
C PRO A 363 -1.44 -7.54 -9.10
N ASN A 364 -0.76 -6.49 -9.59
CA ASN A 364 0.67 -6.54 -9.91
C ASN A 364 1.53 -6.64 -8.66
N LEU A 365 1.26 -5.82 -7.63
CA LEU A 365 1.94 -5.89 -6.35
C LEU A 365 1.75 -7.26 -5.67
N VAL A 366 0.58 -7.86 -5.82
CA VAL A 366 0.30 -9.20 -5.29
C VAL A 366 1.04 -10.27 -6.09
N LEU A 367 1.01 -10.21 -7.43
CA LEU A 367 1.79 -11.10 -8.28
C LEU A 367 3.28 -11.04 -7.90
N ASP A 368 3.81 -9.84 -7.73
CA ASP A 368 5.21 -9.62 -7.41
C ASP A 368 5.61 -10.29 -6.09
N ARG A 369 4.75 -10.20 -5.06
CA ARG A 369 4.96 -10.87 -3.77
C ARG A 369 4.83 -12.37 -3.82
N LEU A 370 3.85 -12.87 -4.58
CA LEU A 370 3.65 -14.31 -4.75
C LEU A 370 4.89 -14.93 -5.38
N TYR A 371 5.47 -14.32 -6.41
CA TYR A 371 6.65 -14.87 -7.09
C TYR A 371 7.98 -14.36 -6.55
N ASN A 372 7.98 -13.47 -5.55
CA ASN A 372 9.16 -12.75 -5.06
C ASN A 372 10.00 -12.16 -6.21
N LYS A 373 9.31 -11.50 -7.14
CA LYS A 373 9.86 -11.05 -8.43
C LYS A 373 9.09 -9.82 -8.90
N ARG A 374 9.78 -8.78 -9.34
CA ARG A 374 9.14 -7.59 -9.91
C ARG A 374 8.76 -7.83 -11.38
N HIS A 375 7.48 -7.70 -11.72
CA HIS A 375 6.97 -7.82 -13.08
C HIS A 375 6.59 -6.45 -13.65
N LEU A 376 7.17 -6.12 -14.80
CA LEU A 376 6.79 -4.96 -15.60
C LEU A 376 6.04 -5.43 -16.86
N PHE A 377 4.72 -5.25 -16.88
CA PHE A 377 3.90 -5.40 -18.10
C PHE A 377 3.72 -4.03 -18.74
N ALA A 378 4.37 -3.82 -19.87
CA ALA A 378 4.35 -2.53 -20.57
C ALA A 378 4.64 -2.73 -22.07
N GLY A 379 4.21 -1.77 -22.89
CA GLY A 379 4.49 -1.77 -24.32
C GLY A 379 5.99 -1.71 -24.63
N PHE A 380 6.32 -1.94 -25.90
CA PHE A 380 7.72 -1.89 -26.35
C PHE A 380 8.35 -0.51 -26.18
N SER A 381 7.56 0.55 -26.35
CA SER A 381 7.95 1.96 -26.25
C SER A 381 8.06 2.50 -24.83
N TYR A 382 7.63 1.75 -23.80
CA TYR A 382 7.45 2.32 -22.46
C TYR A 382 8.74 2.72 -21.73
N TRP A 383 9.91 2.50 -22.33
CA TRP A 383 11.22 3.01 -21.90
C TRP A 383 12.13 3.08 -23.14
N SER A 384 12.01 4.17 -23.89
CA SER A 384 13.06 4.73 -24.75
C SER A 384 13.60 5.99 -24.10
#